data_AF-A0A536LM51-F1
#
_entry.id   AF-A0A536LM51-F1
#
_cell.length_a   1.000
_cell.length_b   1.000
_cell.length_c   1.000
_cell.angle_alpha   90.00
_cell.angle_beta   90.00
_cell.angle_gamma   90.00
#
_symmetry.space_group_name_H-M   'P 1'
#
loop_
_entity.id
_entity.type
_entity.pdbx_description
1 polymer ?
#
loop_
_entity_poly.entity_id
_entity_poly.type
_entity_poly.pdbx_seq_one_letter_code
_entity_poly.pdbx_strand_id
1 'polypeptide(L)'
;NSDGTYKNLFNGAYHSAFCLDFPAPSDIAAYDKLGPEFAQASPFFGPWSQYANLQCGYWPAKSKTTQGPLTVTGAPPILLVGGTNDPATPYAESLSVNKQIDGSILLTRRGNGHTSYDSSACAHAAEDAYLIDLKLPAAGTVCSS
;
A
#
# COMPACT_ATOMS: atom_id res chain seq x y z
N ASN A 1 0.73 21.46 16.32
CA ASN A 1 0.97 22.91 16.14
C ASN A 1 0.77 23.59 17.48
N SER A 2 1.36 24.76 17.70
CA SER A 2 1.26 25.49 18.98
C SER A 2 -0.15 26.00 19.31
N ASP A 3 -1.07 25.92 18.37
CA ASP A 3 -2.49 26.29 18.46
C ASP A 3 -3.43 25.13 18.86
N GLY A 4 -2.86 23.96 19.23
CA GLY A 4 -3.64 22.77 19.58
C GLY A 4 -4.15 21.97 18.37
N THR A 5 -3.93 22.44 17.14
CA THR A 5 -4.23 21.66 15.94
C THR A 5 -3.13 20.64 15.66
N TYR A 6 -3.49 19.52 15.05
CA TYR A 6 -2.55 18.50 14.62
C TYR A 6 -2.84 18.09 13.19
N LYS A 7 -1.79 17.79 12.43
CA LYS A 7 -1.92 17.20 11.09
C LYS A 7 -2.16 15.70 11.25
N ASN A 8 -3.08 15.15 10.48
CA ASN A 8 -3.49 13.75 10.60
C ASN A 8 -2.49 12.71 10.04
N LEU A 9 -1.43 13.15 9.35
CA LEU A 9 -0.44 12.26 8.73
C LEU A 9 0.56 11.71 9.78
N PHE A 10 1.66 12.40 10.04
CA PHE A 10 2.75 11.74 10.78
C PHE A 10 2.59 11.71 12.32
N ASN A 11 1.83 12.61 12.94
CA ASN A 11 1.72 12.68 14.41
C ASN A 11 0.26 12.65 14.91
N GLY A 12 -0.64 12.12 14.09
CA GLY A 12 -2.09 12.11 14.35
C GLY A 12 -2.74 10.78 13.99
N ALA A 13 -3.88 10.86 13.31
CA ALA A 13 -4.72 9.70 13.01
C ALA A 13 -3.99 8.57 12.27
N TYR A 14 -3.14 8.87 11.28
CA TYR A 14 -2.45 7.84 10.50
C TYR A 14 -1.53 6.97 11.36
N HIS A 15 -0.70 7.55 12.25
CA HIS A 15 0.12 6.74 13.15
C HIS A 15 -0.71 5.93 14.14
N SER A 16 -1.81 6.50 14.64
CA SER A 16 -2.69 5.78 15.56
C SER A 16 -3.35 4.55 14.94
N ALA A 17 -3.70 4.60 13.65
CA ALA A 17 -4.25 3.47 12.92
C ALA A 17 -3.13 2.49 12.52
N PHE A 18 -2.07 3.00 11.90
CA PHE A 18 -0.97 2.20 11.39
C PHE A 18 -0.29 1.35 12.46
N CYS A 19 -0.05 1.89 13.66
CA CYS A 19 0.54 1.13 14.76
C CYS A 19 -0.38 0.06 15.36
N LEU A 20 -1.66 0.03 14.96
CA LEU A 20 -2.62 -1.01 15.35
C LEU A 20 -2.85 -2.04 14.24
N ASP A 21 -2.38 -1.80 13.01
CA ASP A 21 -2.59 -2.72 11.88
C ASP A 21 -1.70 -3.97 11.98
N PHE A 22 -0.54 -3.88 12.63
CA PHE A 22 0.37 -5.01 12.82
C PHE A 22 1.29 -4.82 14.05
N PRO A 23 1.81 -5.92 14.63
CA PRO A 23 2.77 -5.83 15.73
C PRO A 23 4.12 -5.28 15.23
N ALA A 24 4.69 -4.34 15.98
CA ALA A 24 6.03 -3.80 15.74
C ALA A 24 6.93 -4.07 16.96
N PRO A 25 8.19 -4.52 16.77
CA PRO A 25 9.11 -4.72 17.88
C PRO A 25 9.49 -3.40 18.54
N SER A 26 9.70 -3.40 19.85
CA SER A 26 10.22 -2.23 20.58
C SER A 26 11.75 -2.27 20.78
N ASP A 27 12.41 -3.34 20.33
CA ASP A 27 13.86 -3.48 20.38
C ASP A 27 14.49 -2.81 19.16
N ILE A 28 15.28 -1.75 19.40
CA ILE A 28 15.99 -1.01 18.34
C ILE A 28 16.93 -1.95 17.56
N ALA A 29 17.53 -2.94 18.22
CA ALA A 29 18.44 -3.88 17.57
C ALA A 29 17.74 -4.75 16.50
N ALA A 30 16.40 -4.86 16.52
CA ALA A 30 15.64 -5.50 15.44
C ALA A 30 15.68 -4.68 14.15
N TYR A 31 15.70 -3.35 14.26
CA TYR A 31 15.73 -2.42 13.14
C TYR A 31 17.16 -2.21 12.62
N ASP A 32 18.15 -2.13 13.51
CA ASP A 32 19.58 -2.03 13.13
C ASP A 32 20.01 -3.17 12.19
N LYS A 33 19.45 -4.37 12.42
CA LYS A 33 19.70 -5.55 11.58
C LYS A 33 19.17 -5.41 10.15
N LEU A 34 18.17 -4.56 9.92
CA LEU A 34 17.60 -4.29 8.59
C LEU A 34 18.46 -3.31 7.78
N GLY A 35 19.33 -2.55 8.43
CA GLY A 35 20.12 -1.48 7.81
C GLY A 35 20.89 -1.87 6.55
N PRO A 36 21.66 -2.98 6.54
CA PRO A 36 22.37 -3.41 5.34
C PRO A 36 21.45 -3.69 4.15
N GLU A 37 20.33 -4.37 4.37
CA GLU A 37 19.36 -4.70 3.31
C GLU A 37 18.70 -3.43 2.77
N PHE A 38 18.26 -2.53 3.66
CA PHE A 38 17.64 -1.26 3.29
C PHE A 38 18.61 -0.36 2.52
N ALA A 39 19.87 -0.25 2.97
CA ALA A 39 20.90 0.54 2.28
C ALA A 39 21.25 -0.03 0.90
N GLN A 40 21.22 -1.37 0.75
CA GLN A 40 21.40 -2.01 -0.55
C GLN A 40 20.20 -1.75 -1.48
N ALA A 41 18.98 -1.85 -0.96
CA ALA A 41 17.76 -1.61 -1.73
C ALA A 41 17.63 -0.15 -2.18
N SER A 42 18.03 0.81 -1.32
CA SER A 42 18.08 2.22 -1.66
C SER A 42 19.18 2.93 -0.86
N PRO A 43 20.32 3.29 -1.48
CA PRO A 43 21.40 3.99 -0.79
C PRO A 43 20.97 5.34 -0.20
N PHE A 44 19.98 5.99 -0.82
CA PHE A 44 19.50 7.30 -0.39
C PHE A 44 18.42 7.20 0.70
N PHE A 45 17.38 6.37 0.50
CA PHE A 45 16.25 6.30 1.42
C PHE A 45 16.40 5.21 2.48
N GLY A 46 17.10 4.12 2.18
CA GLY A 46 17.22 2.94 3.03
C GLY A 46 17.64 3.24 4.47
N PRO A 47 18.75 3.96 4.71
CA PRO A 47 19.21 4.26 6.06
C PRO A 47 18.18 5.01 6.92
N TRP A 48 17.31 5.82 6.29
CA TRP A 48 16.20 6.51 6.96
C TRP A 48 14.99 5.60 7.15
N SER A 49 14.64 4.81 6.13
CA SER A 49 13.44 3.95 6.14
C SER A 49 13.54 2.77 7.10
N GLN A 50 14.74 2.32 7.50
CA GLN A 50 14.90 1.17 8.39
C GLN A 50 14.19 1.31 9.74
N TYR A 51 14.02 2.54 10.26
CA TYR A 51 13.36 2.80 11.54
C TYR A 51 11.88 3.21 11.41
N ALA A 52 11.30 3.12 10.21
CA ALA A 52 9.98 3.67 9.90
C ALA A 52 8.83 3.14 10.77
N ASN A 53 9.01 2.00 11.45
CA ASN A 53 8.00 1.39 12.33
C ASN A 53 8.39 1.41 13.82
N LEU A 54 9.55 1.95 14.19
CA LEU A 54 10.07 1.87 15.57
C LEU A 54 9.11 2.53 16.58
N GLN A 55 8.53 3.66 16.22
CA GLN A 55 7.55 4.37 17.04
C GLN A 55 6.33 3.52 17.39
N CYS A 56 5.95 2.57 16.54
CA CYS A 56 4.84 1.66 16.81
C CYS A 56 5.17 0.62 17.90
N GLY A 57 6.44 0.25 18.06
CA GLY A 57 6.89 -0.60 19.18
C GLY A 57 6.63 0.06 20.54
N TYR A 58 6.72 1.39 20.59
CA TYR A 58 6.44 2.21 21.78
C TYR A 58 5.01 2.73 21.86
N TRP A 59 4.15 2.42 20.88
CA TRP A 59 2.75 2.86 20.92
C TRP A 59 2.02 2.23 22.12
N PRO A 60 1.21 3.01 22.88
CA PRO A 60 0.61 2.55 24.13
C PRO A 60 -0.44 1.46 23.91
N ALA A 61 -1.19 1.53 22.80
CA ALA A 61 -2.11 0.47 22.39
C ALA A 61 -1.37 -0.56 21.52
N LYS A 62 -1.63 -1.84 21.73
CA LYS A 62 -1.01 -2.93 20.95
C LYS A 62 -1.96 -3.44 19.87
N SER A 63 -1.42 -3.73 18.69
CA SER A 63 -2.16 -4.40 17.62
C SER A 63 -2.74 -5.72 18.12
N LYS A 64 -3.97 -6.01 17.70
CA LYS A 64 -4.64 -7.30 17.91
C LYS A 64 -4.71 -8.12 16.60
N THR A 65 -4.06 -7.61 15.56
CA THR A 65 -4.09 -8.15 14.21
C THR A 65 -2.82 -8.93 13.96
N THR A 66 -2.92 -9.97 13.14
CA THR A 66 -1.76 -10.72 12.64
C THR A 66 -1.68 -10.53 11.14
N GLN A 67 -0.48 -10.25 10.63
CA GLN A 67 -0.24 -10.20 9.19
C GLN A 67 -0.21 -11.61 8.59
N GLY A 68 -0.77 -11.74 7.39
CA GLY A 68 -0.74 -13.00 6.66
C GLY A 68 -1.54 -12.90 5.37
N PRO A 69 -1.41 -13.93 4.51
CA PRO A 69 -2.23 -14.00 3.31
C PRO A 69 -3.71 -14.15 3.69
N LEU A 70 -4.56 -13.52 2.90
CA LEU A 70 -6.01 -13.67 2.94
C LEU A 70 -6.46 -14.60 1.83
N THR A 71 -7.59 -15.27 2.06
CA THR A 71 -8.36 -15.94 1.01
C THR A 71 -9.74 -15.31 0.99
N VAL A 72 -9.99 -14.47 -0.01
CA VAL A 72 -11.24 -13.74 -0.15
C VAL A 72 -12.07 -14.42 -1.23
N THR A 73 -13.14 -15.09 -0.81
CA THR A 73 -14.11 -15.78 -1.67
C THR A 73 -15.47 -15.11 -1.60
N GLY A 74 -16.28 -15.27 -2.66
CA GLY A 74 -17.64 -14.74 -2.69
C GLY A 74 -17.76 -13.22 -2.75
N ALA A 75 -16.65 -12.51 -2.98
CA ALA A 75 -16.70 -11.08 -3.26
C ALA A 75 -17.45 -10.80 -4.57
N PRO A 76 -18.23 -9.70 -4.65
CA PRO A 76 -18.68 -9.16 -5.94
C PRO A 76 -17.48 -8.87 -6.87
N PRO A 77 -17.70 -8.62 -8.16
CA PRO A 77 -16.62 -8.26 -9.09
C PRO A 77 -15.73 -7.15 -8.51
N ILE A 78 -14.42 -7.40 -8.33
CA ILE A 78 -13.45 -6.44 -7.82
C ILE A 78 -12.49 -6.04 -8.96
N LEU A 79 -12.38 -4.73 -9.18
CA LEU A 79 -11.32 -4.14 -9.99
C LEU A 79 -10.16 -3.70 -9.08
N LEU A 80 -8.97 -4.24 -9.31
CA LEU A 80 -7.71 -3.75 -8.75
C LEU A 80 -6.98 -2.95 -9.82
N VAL A 81 -6.35 -1.84 -9.42
CA VAL A 81 -5.58 -1.01 -10.35
C VAL A 81 -4.19 -0.76 -9.76
N GLY A 82 -3.15 -1.23 -10.45
CA GLY A 82 -1.76 -1.17 -9.98
C GLY A 82 -0.84 -0.46 -10.96
N GLY A 83 -0.01 0.45 -10.47
CA GLY A 83 0.99 1.19 -11.26
C GLY A 83 2.34 0.44 -11.32
N THR A 84 2.95 0.28 -12.51
CA THR A 84 4.20 -0.49 -12.65
C THR A 84 5.40 0.10 -11.91
N ASN A 85 5.44 1.43 -11.75
CA ASN A 85 6.50 2.17 -11.07
C ASN A 85 5.91 3.08 -9.97
N ASP A 86 4.93 2.56 -9.23
CA ASP A 86 4.39 3.21 -8.03
C ASP A 86 5.42 3.12 -6.88
N PRO A 87 5.91 4.25 -6.35
CA PRO A 87 6.94 4.25 -5.30
C PRO A 87 6.39 4.00 -3.90
N ALA A 88 5.07 4.09 -3.69
CA ALA A 88 4.45 3.99 -2.37
C ALA A 88 3.70 2.67 -2.16
N THR A 89 3.07 2.13 -3.21
CA THR A 89 2.42 0.82 -3.22
C THR A 89 2.89 0.02 -4.45
N PRO A 90 4.07 -0.62 -4.38
CA PRO A 90 4.69 -1.28 -5.53
C PRO A 90 3.78 -2.26 -6.26
N TYR A 91 3.92 -2.37 -7.59
CA TYR A 91 3.09 -3.23 -8.43
C TYR A 91 3.03 -4.70 -7.98
N ALA A 92 4.11 -5.20 -7.38
CA ALA A 92 4.17 -6.56 -6.82
C ALA A 92 3.12 -6.78 -5.72
N GLU A 93 2.76 -5.74 -4.96
CA GLU A 93 1.71 -5.79 -3.95
C GLU A 93 0.33 -5.89 -4.61
N SER A 94 0.09 -5.18 -5.72
CA SER A 94 -1.14 -5.33 -6.51
C SER A 94 -1.32 -6.75 -7.05
N LEU A 95 -0.23 -7.35 -7.55
CA LEU A 95 -0.22 -8.76 -7.97
C LEU A 95 -0.49 -9.71 -6.79
N SER A 96 0.05 -9.41 -5.60
CA SER A 96 -0.17 -10.20 -4.39
C SER A 96 -1.64 -10.15 -3.95
N VAL A 97 -2.26 -8.97 -3.94
CA VAL A 97 -3.67 -8.80 -3.59
C VAL A 97 -4.58 -9.47 -4.62
N ASN A 98 -4.28 -9.35 -5.92
CA ASN A 98 -5.07 -10.02 -6.97
C ASN A 98 -5.12 -11.54 -6.80
N LYS A 99 -4.02 -12.17 -6.35
CA LYS A 99 -3.97 -13.61 -6.06
C LYS A 99 -4.77 -14.01 -4.82
N GLN A 100 -5.06 -13.08 -3.92
CA GLN A 100 -5.77 -13.34 -2.66
C GLN A 100 -7.29 -13.13 -2.78
N ILE A 101 -7.74 -12.46 -3.84
CA ILE A 101 -9.16 -12.16 -4.10
C ILE A 101 -9.64 -12.93 -5.32
N ASP A 102 -10.41 -13.99 -5.08
CA ASP A 102 -10.95 -14.84 -6.13
C ASP A 102 -11.82 -14.04 -7.09
N GLY A 103 -11.55 -14.18 -8.39
CA GLY A 103 -12.31 -13.50 -9.44
C GLY A 103 -12.01 -12.00 -9.60
N SER A 104 -11.05 -11.43 -8.86
CA SER A 104 -10.63 -10.04 -9.08
C SER A 104 -9.88 -9.87 -10.40
N ILE A 105 -10.08 -8.71 -11.05
CA ILE A 105 -9.35 -8.32 -12.26
C ILE A 105 -8.35 -7.23 -11.89
N LEU A 106 -7.09 -7.42 -12.30
CA LEU A 106 -6.04 -6.40 -12.18
C LEU A 106 -5.88 -5.67 -13.51
N LEU A 107 -6.13 -4.36 -13.51
CA LEU A 107 -5.71 -3.44 -14.56
C LEU A 107 -4.30 -2.95 -14.25
N THR A 108 -3.39 -3.10 -15.22
CA THR A 108 -2.02 -2.58 -15.10
C THR A 108 -1.95 -1.17 -15.66
N ARG A 109 -1.56 -0.20 -14.84
CA ARG A 109 -1.22 1.16 -15.29
C ARG A 109 0.29 1.27 -15.47
N ARG A 110 0.77 1.21 -16.71
CA ARG A 110 2.20 1.29 -17.03
C ARG A 110 2.65 2.75 -16.93
N GLY A 111 3.53 3.04 -15.97
CA GLY A 111 4.08 4.38 -15.77
C GLY A 111 4.52 4.63 -14.33
N ASN A 112 5.11 5.83 -14.12
CA ASN A 112 5.57 6.31 -12.82
C ASN A 112 4.46 7.03 -12.06
N GLY A 113 4.60 7.13 -10.73
CA GLY A 113 3.70 7.90 -9.88
C GLY A 113 2.76 7.02 -9.06
N HIS A 114 2.19 7.60 -8.00
CA HIS A 114 1.32 6.91 -7.06
C HIS A 114 -0.16 7.11 -7.41
N THR A 115 -0.96 6.04 -7.33
CA THR A 115 -2.39 5.98 -7.73
C THR A 115 -2.62 6.12 -9.25
N SER A 116 -3.78 5.73 -9.78
CA SER A 116 -3.97 5.61 -11.24
C SER A 116 -5.07 6.49 -11.86
N TYR A 117 -6.11 6.83 -11.09
CA TYR A 117 -7.29 7.55 -11.60
C TYR A 117 -6.96 8.87 -12.31
N ASP A 118 -6.17 9.73 -11.66
CA ASP A 118 -5.76 11.02 -12.26
C ASP A 118 -4.46 10.92 -13.06
N SER A 119 -3.86 9.74 -13.15
CA SER A 119 -2.54 9.53 -13.78
C SER A 119 -2.61 8.90 -15.18
N SER A 120 -3.78 8.40 -15.60
CA SER A 120 -3.97 7.83 -16.94
C SER A 120 -5.44 7.91 -17.35
N ALA A 121 -5.73 8.57 -18.47
CA ALA A 121 -7.07 8.64 -19.02
C ALA A 121 -7.66 7.25 -19.36
N CYS A 122 -6.81 6.28 -19.71
CA CYS A 122 -7.23 4.90 -19.94
C CYS A 122 -7.64 4.20 -18.64
N ALA A 123 -6.85 4.37 -17.57
CA ALA A 123 -7.18 3.80 -16.25
C ALA A 123 -8.45 4.43 -15.69
N HIS A 124 -8.56 5.76 -15.77
CA HIS A 124 -9.74 6.53 -15.40
C HIS A 124 -11.00 5.99 -16.08
N ALA A 125 -10.99 5.82 -17.41
CA ALA A 125 -12.16 5.34 -18.14
C ALA A 125 -12.57 3.91 -17.74
N ALA A 126 -11.61 3.05 -17.38
CA ALA A 126 -11.88 1.70 -16.90
C ALA A 126 -12.44 1.71 -15.46
N GLU A 127 -11.89 2.57 -14.60
CA GLU A 127 -12.38 2.78 -13.24
C GLU A 127 -13.81 3.36 -13.25
N ASP A 128 -14.11 4.33 -14.10
CA ASP A 128 -15.46 4.88 -14.29
C ASP A 128 -16.45 3.81 -14.78
N ALA A 129 -16.09 3.04 -15.81
CA ALA A 129 -16.96 1.98 -16.33
C ALA A 129 -17.27 0.91 -15.27
N TYR A 130 -16.30 0.62 -14.39
CA TYR A 130 -16.51 -0.27 -13.26
C TYR A 130 -17.41 0.35 -12.19
N LEU A 131 -17.16 1.61 -11.79
CA LEU A 131 -17.92 2.26 -10.73
C LEU A 131 -19.37 2.58 -11.13
N ILE A 132 -19.61 2.90 -12.40
CA ILE A 132 -20.93 3.30 -12.91
C ILE A 132 -21.73 2.09 -13.37
N ASP A 133 -21.12 1.21 -14.18
CA ASP A 133 -21.82 0.13 -14.87
C ASP A 133 -21.44 -1.27 -14.38
N LEU A 134 -20.55 -1.38 -13.38
CA LEU A 134 -19.93 -2.65 -12.95
C LEU A 134 -19.24 -3.41 -14.09
N LYS A 135 -18.78 -2.69 -15.12
CA LYS A 135 -18.10 -3.25 -16.28
C LYS A 135 -16.60 -3.36 -16.01
N LEU A 136 -16.13 -4.61 -15.90
CA LEU A 136 -14.70 -4.89 -15.78
C LEU A 136 -13.97 -4.84 -17.14
N PRO A 137 -12.70 -4.43 -17.17
CA PRO A 137 -11.84 -4.60 -18.34
C PRO A 137 -11.52 -6.08 -18.56
N ALA A 138 -11.02 -6.43 -19.75
CA ALA A 138 -10.52 -7.77 -20.01
C ALA A 138 -9.33 -8.09 -19.09
N ALA A 139 -9.21 -9.34 -18.65
CA ALA A 139 -8.06 -9.80 -17.87
C ALA A 139 -6.74 -9.50 -18.60
N GLY A 140 -5.77 -8.92 -17.90
CA GLY A 140 -4.48 -8.53 -18.47
C GLY A 140 -4.50 -7.21 -19.25
N THR A 141 -5.56 -6.41 -19.13
CA THR A 141 -5.61 -5.06 -19.69
C THR A 141 -4.48 -4.19 -19.13
N VAL A 142 -3.78 -3.50 -20.04
CA VAL A 142 -2.70 -2.57 -19.71
C VAL A 142 -3.03 -1.19 -20.28
N CYS A 143 -3.06 -0.19 -19.41
CA CYS A 143 -3.16 1.22 -19.77
C CYS A 143 -1.79 1.87 -19.70
N SER A 144 -1.44 2.69 -20.69
CA SER A 144 -0.29 3.59 -20.60
C SER A 144 -0.66 4.86 -19.87
N SER A 145 0.32 5.48 -19.20
CA SER A 145 0.21 6.81 -18.59
C SER A 145 0.80 7.86 -19.53
#